data_AF-A0A914ER48-F1
#
_entry.id   AF-A0A914ER48-F1
#
_cell.length_a   1.000
_cell.length_b   1.000
_cell.length_c   1.000
_cell.angle_alpha   90.00
_cell.angle_beta   90.00
_cell.angle_gamma   90.00
#
_symmetry.space_group_name_H-M   'P 1'
#
loop_
_entity.id
_entity.type
_entity.pdbx_description
1 polymer ?
#
loop_
_entity_poly.entity_id
_entity_poly.type
_entity_poly.pdbx_seq_one_letter_code
_entity_poly.pdbx_strand_id
1 'polypeptide(L)'
;MMKTGVRIQNVLTDAVFYKTLRLSNTARKGRTVGEIVNLMAIDVERFQTLCQQSQQFWSTPLQITLCLIFLYTVLGLAFIGGVIVMILLIPLNMIVSIKVKKWQSLQMKLKDERQKMTNEVMNGVKVIKLYAWEKPMLKVISDIRAKEVALIRKASMTRTFIDVLNSASPFLVAMVTFGTYLLASPNNRMTPQVAFVSLTLFSQLRVPLFMISEMIGLTVQTMISNERLKTFFVEEELDPEAIQRENSNNFEKSIEVQTATFSWDSDRSIPATLKNIDLTIKRGQLVAVVGKVGSGKSSLLSAILGEMEKRQGYVGIWGQCAYSSQQAWIQNMSLRNNILFEHEYDQSRYKEIIDACELTRDLEILPHGDYTEIGEKGINLSGGQKARVSLARALYQNSDIYFLDDPLSAVDAIVGEQIFKKAIGPEGILKDKTRILVTHSLNYLNDCDFIVVIDDGTITHIGKYQDLIDDPNVADVFKTLQQSSEDELPLDEEEEENIDNENNDAESDDSDVSAPGTITSRFVSRHSTVHSRGRKSRMTVDTEITKTSYKSSKSAYNKKEAIKMIQEEFAASGRVNPHIYYSYFKAMSVFLFLLFIAFFIGNSVATVGRSLWLSDW
;
A
#
# COMPACT_ATOMS: atom_id res chain seq x y z
N MET A 1 -3.86 27.99 2.37
CA MET A 1 -3.31 27.11 1.32
C MET A 1 -3.05 25.69 1.78
N MET A 2 -2.35 25.43 2.89
CA MET A 2 -2.14 24.05 3.38
C MET A 2 -3.44 23.25 3.53
N LYS A 3 -4.49 23.84 4.14
CA LYS A 3 -5.81 23.20 4.26
C LYS A 3 -6.43 22.85 2.90
N THR A 4 -6.30 23.72 1.90
CA THR A 4 -6.79 23.49 0.54
C THR A 4 -6.01 22.36 -0.13
N GLY A 5 -4.68 22.35 0.01
CA GLY A 5 -3.83 21.28 -0.52
C GLY A 5 -4.18 19.91 0.07
N VAL A 6 -4.40 19.80 1.38
CA VAL A 6 -4.82 18.55 2.03
C VAL A 6 -6.20 18.10 1.55
N ARG A 7 -7.14 19.03 1.33
CA ARG A 7 -8.45 18.68 0.75
C ARG A 7 -8.33 18.13 -0.67
N ILE A 8 -7.47 18.73 -1.50
CA ILE A 8 -7.20 18.23 -2.86
C ILE A 8 -6.60 16.82 -2.78
N GLN A 9 -5.64 16.60 -1.88
CA GLN A 9 -5.05 15.29 -1.65
C GLN A 9 -6.14 14.24 -1.33
N ASN A 10 -6.97 14.49 -0.31
CA ASN A 10 -8.00 13.55 0.10
C ASN A 10 -8.98 13.23 -1.03
N VAL A 11 -9.50 14.25 -1.72
CA VAL A 11 -10.45 14.05 -2.82
C VAL A 11 -9.83 13.25 -3.97
N LEU A 12 -8.58 13.53 -4.33
CA LEU A 12 -7.89 12.77 -5.38
C LEU A 12 -7.57 11.35 -4.95
N THR A 13 -7.13 11.13 -3.70
CA THR A 13 -6.90 9.78 -3.15
C THR A 13 -8.20 8.96 -3.17
N ASP A 14 -9.30 9.55 -2.72
CA ASP A 14 -10.62 8.91 -2.75
C ASP A 14 -11.06 8.61 -4.19
N ALA A 15 -10.88 9.57 -5.11
CA ALA A 15 -11.22 9.37 -6.52
C ALA A 15 -10.41 8.24 -7.17
N VAL A 16 -9.09 8.18 -6.91
CA VAL A 16 -8.24 7.08 -7.41
C VAL A 16 -8.71 5.76 -6.82
N PHE A 17 -9.04 5.71 -5.52
CA PHE A 17 -9.52 4.50 -4.85
C PHE A 17 -10.84 3.99 -5.45
N TYR A 18 -11.84 4.87 -5.61
CA TYR A 18 -13.11 4.52 -6.23
C TYR A 18 -12.95 4.05 -7.67
N LYS A 19 -12.09 4.72 -8.46
CA LYS A 19 -11.77 4.30 -9.83
C LYS A 19 -11.15 2.90 -9.84
N THR A 20 -10.19 2.61 -8.96
CA THR A 20 -9.53 1.28 -8.86
C THR A 20 -10.53 0.14 -8.64
N LEU A 21 -11.60 0.39 -7.88
CA LEU A 21 -12.66 -0.60 -7.63
C LEU A 21 -13.55 -0.88 -8.84
N ARG A 22 -13.58 0.02 -9.84
CA ARG A 22 -14.45 -0.08 -11.03
C ARG A 22 -13.71 -0.34 -12.34
N LEU A 23 -12.38 -0.32 -12.35
CA LEU A 23 -11.58 -0.56 -13.56
C LEU A 23 -11.98 -1.88 -14.23
N SER A 24 -12.08 -1.84 -15.56
CA SER A 24 -12.23 -3.04 -16.38
C SER A 24 -11.01 -3.96 -16.22
N ASN A 25 -11.20 -5.26 -16.46
CA ASN A 25 -10.09 -6.21 -16.35
C ASN A 25 -8.99 -5.96 -17.39
N THR A 26 -9.33 -5.47 -18.58
CA THR A 26 -8.37 -5.02 -19.59
C THR A 26 -7.51 -3.87 -19.06
N ALA A 27 -8.14 -2.82 -18.52
CA ALA A 27 -7.45 -1.67 -17.95
C ALA A 27 -6.60 -2.07 -16.72
N ARG A 28 -7.13 -2.97 -15.87
CA ARG A 28 -6.42 -3.48 -14.69
C ARG A 28 -5.19 -4.32 -15.07
N LYS A 29 -5.21 -5.10 -16.16
CA LYS A 29 -4.01 -5.79 -16.67
C LYS A 29 -2.92 -4.83 -17.13
N GLY A 30 -3.30 -3.69 -17.71
CA GLY A 30 -2.38 -2.64 -18.15
C GLY A 30 -1.76 -1.81 -17.02
N ARG A 31 -2.28 -1.93 -15.79
CA ARG A 31 -1.85 -1.13 -14.62
C ARG A 31 -1.42 -2.03 -13.47
N THR A 32 -0.14 -2.00 -13.12
CA THR A 32 0.32 -2.76 -11.96
C THR A 32 -0.19 -2.17 -10.64
N VAL A 33 -0.34 -2.99 -9.61
CA VAL A 33 -0.71 -2.52 -8.26
C VAL A 33 0.27 -1.45 -7.76
N GLY A 34 1.56 -1.62 -8.05
CA GLY A 34 2.58 -0.64 -7.70
C GLY A 34 2.41 0.72 -8.39
N GLU A 35 1.92 0.75 -9.63
CA GLU A 35 1.59 2.01 -10.30
C GLU A 35 0.44 2.74 -9.62
N ILE A 36 -0.63 2.03 -9.26
CA ILE A 36 -1.80 2.63 -8.59
C ILE A 36 -1.40 3.19 -7.21
N VAL A 37 -0.59 2.44 -6.45
CA VAL A 37 -0.05 2.91 -5.15
C VAL A 37 0.82 4.16 -5.35
N ASN A 38 1.65 4.21 -6.40
CA ASN A 38 2.46 5.39 -6.70
C ASN A 38 1.59 6.60 -7.09
N LEU A 39 0.48 6.39 -7.82
CA LEU A 39 -0.47 7.46 -8.13
C LEU A 39 -1.00 8.10 -6.84
N MET A 40 -1.45 7.27 -5.89
CA MET A 40 -1.98 7.74 -4.60
C MET A 40 -0.92 8.39 -3.71
N ALA A 41 0.26 7.80 -3.62
CA ALA A 41 1.30 8.22 -2.67
C ALA A 41 2.12 9.41 -3.17
N ILE A 42 2.48 9.44 -4.46
CA ILE A 42 3.44 10.41 -5.02
C ILE A 42 2.73 11.43 -5.91
N ASP A 43 1.94 10.98 -6.89
CA ASP A 43 1.36 11.87 -7.88
C ASP A 43 0.31 12.80 -7.26
N VAL A 44 -0.52 12.30 -6.34
CA VAL A 44 -1.49 13.13 -5.60
C VAL A 44 -0.79 14.12 -4.64
N GLU A 45 0.29 13.73 -3.96
CA GLU A 45 1.04 14.60 -3.03
C GLU A 45 1.63 15.85 -3.73
N ARG A 46 2.00 15.73 -5.01
CA ARG A 46 2.51 16.86 -5.79
C ARG A 46 1.51 18.00 -5.92
N PHE A 47 0.20 17.69 -6.04
CA PHE A 47 -0.85 18.70 -6.06
C PHE A 47 -0.99 19.44 -4.73
N GLN A 48 -0.86 18.72 -3.62
CA GLN A 48 -0.85 19.33 -2.29
C GLN A 48 0.32 20.31 -2.16
N THR A 49 1.51 19.88 -2.58
CA THR A 49 2.73 20.70 -2.51
C THR A 49 2.62 21.94 -3.41
N LEU A 50 2.12 21.78 -4.65
CA LEU A 50 1.88 22.90 -5.57
C LEU A 50 0.87 23.90 -4.98
N CYS A 51 -0.21 23.41 -4.36
CA CYS A 51 -1.20 24.27 -3.73
C CYS A 51 -0.58 25.11 -2.59
N GLN A 52 0.31 24.53 -1.79
CA GLN A 52 1.02 25.25 -0.73
C GLN A 52 1.90 26.38 -1.28
N GLN A 53 2.55 26.16 -2.42
CA GLN A 53 3.44 27.14 -3.05
C GLN A 53 2.73 28.08 -4.06
N SER A 54 1.42 27.89 -4.31
CA SER A 54 0.65 28.66 -5.29
C SER A 54 0.72 30.20 -5.14
N GLN A 55 0.85 30.70 -3.91
CA GLN A 55 0.95 32.15 -3.65
C GLN A 55 2.28 32.73 -4.14
N GLN A 56 3.31 31.91 -4.29
CA GLN A 56 4.61 32.36 -4.74
C GLN A 56 4.60 32.77 -6.22
N PHE A 57 3.67 32.27 -7.04
CA PHE A 57 3.59 32.63 -8.46
C PHE A 57 3.35 34.12 -8.69
N TRP A 58 2.54 34.78 -7.85
CA TRP A 58 2.31 36.23 -7.96
C TRP A 58 3.20 37.03 -6.99
N SER A 59 3.47 36.49 -5.80
CA SER A 59 4.30 37.18 -4.79
C SER A 59 5.75 37.31 -5.23
N THR A 60 6.31 36.30 -5.90
CA THR A 60 7.73 36.29 -6.31
C THR A 60 8.05 37.37 -7.35
N PRO A 61 7.30 37.51 -8.47
CA PRO A 61 7.50 38.61 -9.39
C PRO A 61 7.34 39.98 -8.73
N LEU A 62 6.30 40.17 -7.90
CA LEU A 62 6.05 41.43 -7.20
C LEU A 62 7.23 41.81 -6.28
N GLN A 63 7.74 40.84 -5.51
CA GLN A 63 8.86 41.06 -4.61
C GLN A 63 10.13 41.44 -5.36
N ILE A 64 10.42 40.78 -6.49
CA ILE A 64 11.55 41.10 -7.36
C ILE A 64 11.41 42.54 -7.90
N THR A 65 10.24 42.88 -8.44
CA THR A 65 9.99 44.22 -8.99
C THR A 65 10.17 45.31 -7.94
N LEU A 66 9.58 45.14 -6.74
CA LEU A 66 9.73 46.11 -5.65
C LEU A 66 11.18 46.24 -5.17
N CYS A 67 11.90 45.12 -5.03
CA CYS A 67 13.32 45.16 -4.64
C CYS A 67 14.19 45.89 -5.67
N LEU A 68 13.94 45.69 -6.97
CA LEU A 68 14.67 46.37 -8.04
C LEU A 68 14.37 47.88 -8.05
N ILE A 69 13.11 48.28 -7.82
CA ILE A 69 12.73 49.70 -7.69
C ILE A 69 13.47 50.33 -6.51
N PHE A 70 13.47 49.69 -5.33
CA PHE A 70 14.18 50.23 -4.16
C PHE A 70 15.70 50.27 -4.36
N LEU A 71 16.29 49.26 -4.99
CA LEU A 71 17.72 49.28 -5.33
C LEU A 71 18.06 50.43 -6.27
N TYR A 72 17.22 50.71 -7.27
CA TYR A 72 17.38 51.86 -8.15
C TYR A 72 17.30 53.18 -7.40
N THR A 73 16.36 53.34 -6.45
CA THR A 73 16.27 54.57 -5.65
C THR A 73 17.48 54.82 -4.76
N VAL A 74 18.16 53.77 -4.29
CA VAL A 74 19.31 53.88 -3.38
C VAL A 74 20.64 54.01 -4.12
N LEU A 75 20.82 53.30 -5.24
CA LEU A 75 22.11 53.17 -5.93
C LEU A 75 22.13 53.76 -7.35
N GLY A 76 21.01 54.31 -7.83
CA GLY A 76 20.89 54.78 -9.22
C GLY A 76 21.12 53.63 -10.21
N LEU A 77 21.88 53.87 -11.29
CA LEU A 77 22.20 52.83 -12.28
C LEU A 77 23.24 51.81 -11.81
N ALA A 78 23.92 52.03 -10.69
CA ALA A 78 25.00 51.15 -10.23
C ALA A 78 24.52 49.75 -9.83
N PHE A 79 23.25 49.61 -9.39
CA PHE A 79 22.66 48.32 -9.02
C PHE A 79 22.65 47.28 -10.17
N ILE A 80 22.68 47.74 -11.43
CA ILE A 80 22.73 46.88 -12.62
C ILE A 80 23.95 45.96 -12.57
N GLY A 81 25.10 46.44 -12.08
CA GLY A 81 26.30 45.61 -11.91
C GLY A 81 26.05 44.42 -10.97
N GLY A 82 25.38 44.65 -9.85
CA GLY A 82 24.99 43.60 -8.91
C GLY A 82 23.98 42.62 -9.50
N VAL A 83 22.99 43.12 -10.24
CA VAL A 83 21.99 42.28 -10.93
C VAL A 83 22.63 41.40 -11.99
N ILE A 84 23.60 41.91 -12.77
CA ILE A 84 24.35 41.11 -13.76
C ILE A 84 25.10 39.97 -13.09
N VAL A 85 25.79 40.22 -11.96
CA VAL A 85 26.47 39.17 -11.19
C VAL A 85 25.47 38.11 -10.72
N MET A 86 24.30 38.51 -10.21
CA MET A 86 23.26 37.56 -9.82
C MET A 86 22.76 36.72 -10.99
N ILE A 87 22.48 37.36 -12.13
CA ILE A 87 22.02 36.65 -13.34
C ILE A 87 23.09 35.66 -13.82
N LEU A 88 24.39 36.02 -13.76
CA LEU A 88 25.50 35.15 -14.17
C LEU A 88 25.67 33.93 -13.24
N LEU A 89 25.30 34.04 -11.96
CA LEU A 89 25.31 32.92 -11.04
C LEU A 89 24.19 31.88 -11.33
N ILE A 90 23.09 32.28 -11.99
CA ILE A 90 21.99 31.37 -12.35
C ILE A 90 22.42 30.25 -13.33
N PRO A 91 23.01 30.52 -14.51
CA PRO A 91 23.43 29.46 -15.43
C PRO A 91 24.52 28.57 -14.83
N LEU A 92 25.40 29.11 -13.99
CA LEU A 92 26.40 28.33 -13.27
C LEU A 92 25.75 27.33 -12.30
N ASN A 93 24.78 27.80 -11.50
CA ASN A 93 23.96 26.95 -10.64
C ASN A 93 23.21 25.88 -11.45
N MET A 94 22.68 26.24 -12.63
CA MET A 94 21.96 25.32 -13.51
C MET A 94 22.86 24.20 -14.07
N ILE A 95 24.02 24.55 -14.64
CA ILE A 95 24.98 23.57 -15.20
C ILE A 95 25.44 22.58 -14.13
N VAL A 96 25.78 23.09 -12.93
CA VAL A 96 26.17 22.24 -11.80
C VAL A 96 25.02 21.34 -11.37
N SER A 97 23.80 21.89 -11.25
CA SER A 97 22.60 21.13 -10.90
C SER A 97 22.31 20.00 -11.89
N ILE A 98 22.52 20.21 -13.20
CA ILE A 98 22.37 19.17 -14.21
C ILE A 98 23.39 18.04 -14.01
N LYS A 99 24.66 18.36 -13.74
CA LYS A 99 25.69 17.34 -13.44
C LYS A 99 25.36 16.55 -12.17
N VAL A 100 24.95 17.24 -11.11
CA VAL A 100 24.52 16.61 -9.85
C VAL A 100 23.33 15.70 -10.08
N LYS A 101 22.30 16.15 -10.80
CA LYS A 101 21.13 15.33 -11.16
C LYS A 101 21.51 14.08 -11.96
N LYS A 102 22.47 14.19 -12.90
CA LYS A 102 22.96 13.03 -13.67
C LYS A 102 23.60 11.98 -12.76
N TRP A 103 24.47 12.38 -11.83
CA TRP A 103 25.08 11.43 -10.88
C TRP A 103 24.08 10.87 -9.87
N GLN A 104 23.11 11.68 -9.43
CA GLN A 104 22.00 11.19 -8.60
C GLN A 104 21.16 10.15 -9.34
N SER A 105 20.85 10.35 -10.61
CA SER A 105 20.13 9.36 -11.43
C SER A 105 20.89 8.04 -11.56
N LEU A 106 22.20 8.09 -11.79
CA LEU A 106 23.05 6.89 -11.80
C LEU A 106 23.11 6.21 -10.42
N GLN A 107 23.17 7.00 -9.34
CA GLN A 107 23.14 6.50 -7.98
C GLN A 107 21.81 5.83 -7.64
N MET A 108 20.68 6.33 -8.14
CA MET A 108 19.38 5.69 -7.97
C MET A 108 19.34 4.30 -8.60
N LYS A 109 19.91 4.11 -9.80
CA LYS A 109 19.99 2.78 -10.43
C LYS A 109 20.73 1.76 -9.56
N LEU A 110 21.88 2.14 -9.00
CA LEU A 110 22.64 1.28 -8.09
C LEU A 110 21.91 1.05 -6.75
N LYS A 111 21.18 2.06 -6.27
CA LYS A 111 20.34 1.94 -5.07
C LYS A 111 19.21 0.93 -5.29
N ASP A 112 18.56 0.96 -6.45
CA ASP A 112 17.47 0.04 -6.81
C ASP A 112 18.00 -1.38 -6.96
N GLU A 113 19.15 -1.56 -7.63
CA GLU A 113 19.84 -2.86 -7.73
C GLU A 113 20.20 -3.41 -6.34
N ARG A 114 20.75 -2.58 -5.46
CA ARG A 114 21.07 -2.96 -4.07
C ARG A 114 19.81 -3.35 -3.30
N GLN A 115 18.72 -2.58 -3.44
CA GLN A 115 17.47 -2.85 -2.74
C GLN A 115 16.83 -4.16 -3.22
N LYS A 116 16.84 -4.39 -4.54
CA LYS A 116 16.40 -5.65 -5.16
C LYS A 116 17.19 -6.84 -4.61
N MET A 117 18.52 -6.77 -4.65
CA MET A 117 19.39 -7.84 -4.14
C MET A 117 19.19 -8.08 -2.63
N THR A 118 18.99 -7.02 -1.85
CA THR A 118 18.69 -7.15 -0.41
C THR A 118 17.34 -7.84 -0.19
N ASN A 119 16.32 -7.50 -0.98
CA ASN A 119 15.01 -8.15 -0.89
C ASN A 119 15.06 -9.63 -1.30
N GLU A 120 15.79 -9.97 -2.36
CA GLU A 120 16.00 -11.38 -2.79
C GLU A 120 16.67 -12.20 -1.68
N VAL A 121 17.70 -11.65 -1.03
CA VAL A 121 18.37 -12.29 0.11
C VAL A 121 17.43 -12.46 1.31
N MET A 122 16.59 -11.47 1.61
CA MET A 122 15.62 -11.56 2.72
C MET A 122 14.54 -12.61 2.45
N ASN A 123 13.99 -12.65 1.23
CA ASN A 123 12.99 -13.64 0.83
C ASN A 123 13.57 -15.06 0.81
N GLY A 124 14.84 -15.20 0.40
CA GLY A 124 15.57 -16.47 0.34
C GLY A 124 16.35 -16.81 1.61
N VAL A 125 16.11 -16.13 2.75
CA VAL A 125 17.00 -16.21 3.92
C VAL A 125 17.17 -17.63 4.45
N LYS A 126 16.11 -18.46 4.43
CA LYS A 126 16.16 -19.86 4.86
C LYS A 126 17.16 -20.67 4.03
N VAL A 127 17.08 -20.56 2.70
CA VAL A 127 17.96 -21.26 1.76
C VAL A 127 19.40 -20.78 1.90
N ILE A 128 19.62 -19.46 2.00
CA ILE A 128 20.95 -18.87 2.15
C ILE A 128 21.63 -19.33 3.45
N LYS A 129 20.86 -19.47 4.54
CA LYS A 129 21.32 -19.99 5.83
C LYS A 129 21.70 -21.46 5.74
N LEU A 130 20.86 -22.29 5.09
CA LEU A 130 21.13 -23.72 4.90
C LEU A 130 22.45 -23.96 4.14
N TYR A 131 22.73 -23.17 3.10
CA TYR A 131 23.98 -23.28 2.32
C TYR A 131 25.15 -22.43 2.83
N ALA A 132 25.00 -21.73 3.96
CA ALA A 132 26.01 -20.82 4.53
C ALA A 132 26.53 -19.74 3.53
N TRP A 133 25.68 -19.26 2.63
CA TRP A 133 26.02 -18.28 1.59
C TRP A 133 25.97 -16.82 2.03
N GLU A 134 25.89 -16.56 3.32
CA GLU A 134 25.74 -15.22 3.90
C GLU A 134 26.90 -14.29 3.54
N LYS A 135 28.15 -14.75 3.72
CA LYS A 135 29.35 -13.94 3.46
C LYS A 135 29.51 -13.61 1.96
N PRO A 136 29.36 -14.56 1.02
CA PRO A 136 29.31 -14.25 -0.42
C PRO A 136 28.23 -13.23 -0.77
N MET A 137 27.00 -13.41 -0.30
CA MET A 137 25.89 -12.49 -0.61
C MET A 137 26.12 -11.09 -0.02
N LEU A 138 26.66 -11.00 1.19
CA LEU A 138 27.06 -9.72 1.79
C LEU A 138 28.13 -8.99 0.97
N LYS A 139 29.07 -9.73 0.38
CA LYS A 139 30.10 -9.15 -0.49
C LYS A 139 29.51 -8.55 -1.77
N VAL A 140 28.56 -9.25 -2.40
CA VAL A 140 27.84 -8.71 -3.58
C VAL A 140 27.13 -7.39 -3.23
N ILE A 141 26.41 -7.35 -2.12
CA ILE A 141 25.70 -6.14 -1.66
C ILE A 141 26.68 -5.01 -1.33
N SER A 142 27.82 -5.32 -0.68
CA SER A 142 28.80 -4.31 -0.29
C SER A 142 29.56 -3.71 -1.48
N ASP A 143 29.83 -4.51 -2.52
CA ASP A 143 30.44 -4.04 -3.77
C ASP A 143 29.53 -3.05 -4.52
N ILE A 144 28.22 -3.33 -4.56
CA ILE A 144 27.21 -2.39 -5.10
C ILE A 144 27.20 -1.11 -4.25
N ARG A 145 27.20 -1.24 -2.92
CA ARG A 145 27.20 -0.11 -1.99
C ARG A 145 28.44 0.77 -2.15
N ALA A 146 29.62 0.20 -2.40
CA ALA A 146 30.84 0.96 -2.62
C ALA A 146 30.74 1.85 -3.89
N LYS A 147 30.21 1.29 -4.99
CA LYS A 147 29.93 2.05 -6.23
C LYS A 147 28.90 3.16 -5.99
N GLU A 148 27.84 2.85 -5.24
CA GLU A 148 26.79 3.82 -4.85
C GLU A 148 27.39 5.01 -4.08
N VAL A 149 28.18 4.72 -3.03
CA VAL A 149 28.81 5.74 -2.18
C VAL A 149 29.81 6.61 -2.97
N ALA A 150 30.52 6.04 -3.94
CA ALA A 150 31.42 6.82 -4.79
C ALA A 150 30.67 7.90 -5.60
N LEU A 151 29.47 7.60 -6.11
CA LEU A 151 28.63 8.58 -6.80
C LEU A 151 28.06 9.62 -5.83
N ILE A 152 27.61 9.19 -4.64
CA ILE A 152 27.16 10.10 -3.57
C ILE A 152 28.26 11.11 -3.23
N ARG A 153 29.51 10.66 -3.09
CA ARG A 153 30.66 11.51 -2.79
C ARG A 153 30.91 12.53 -3.91
N LYS A 154 30.95 12.11 -5.18
CA LYS A 154 31.13 13.01 -6.33
C LYS A 154 30.04 14.09 -6.40
N ALA A 155 28.78 13.69 -6.23
CA ALA A 155 27.65 14.60 -6.23
C ALA A 155 27.69 15.57 -5.04
N SER A 156 28.01 15.08 -3.85
CA SER A 156 28.08 15.89 -2.63
C SER A 156 29.21 16.92 -2.70
N MET A 157 30.42 16.52 -3.11
CA MET A 157 31.56 17.46 -3.25
C MET A 157 31.25 18.59 -4.23
N THR A 158 30.62 18.25 -5.37
CA THR A 158 30.23 19.25 -6.37
C THR A 158 29.10 20.15 -5.85
N ARG A 159 28.16 19.60 -5.07
CA ARG A 159 27.12 20.39 -4.39
C ARG A 159 27.71 21.35 -3.36
N THR A 160 28.64 20.88 -2.54
CA THR A 160 29.32 21.73 -1.54
C THR A 160 30.07 22.88 -2.21
N PHE A 161 30.72 22.64 -3.36
CA PHE A 161 31.39 23.72 -4.10
C PHE A 161 30.42 24.82 -4.53
N ILE A 162 29.22 24.46 -5.02
CA ILE A 162 28.23 25.46 -5.42
C ILE A 162 27.59 26.15 -4.21
N ASP A 163 27.40 25.45 -3.09
CA ASP A 163 26.91 26.04 -1.85
C ASP A 163 27.89 27.09 -1.29
N VAL A 164 29.20 26.83 -1.38
CA VAL A 164 30.24 27.81 -1.06
C VAL A 164 30.15 29.04 -1.96
N LEU A 165 29.98 28.84 -3.27
CA LEU A 165 29.84 29.96 -4.21
C LEU A 165 28.58 30.79 -3.96
N ASN A 166 27.45 30.14 -3.66
CA ASN A 166 26.20 30.82 -3.30
C ASN A 166 26.31 31.57 -1.97
N SER A 167 27.08 31.04 -1.01
CA SER A 167 27.38 31.71 0.25
C SER A 167 28.28 32.94 0.06
N ALA A 168 29.17 32.93 -0.94
CA ALA A 168 30.04 34.05 -1.32
C ALA A 168 29.36 35.08 -2.24
N SER A 169 28.24 34.73 -2.89
CA SER A 169 27.44 35.61 -3.76
C SER A 169 27.15 37.01 -3.20
N PRO A 170 26.70 37.23 -1.94
CA PRO A 170 26.42 38.57 -1.44
C PRO A 170 27.67 39.46 -1.42
N PHE A 171 28.83 38.89 -1.14
CA PHE A 171 30.10 39.62 -1.16
C PHE A 171 30.47 40.02 -2.59
N LEU A 172 30.36 39.10 -3.56
CA LEU A 172 30.64 39.39 -4.97
C LEU A 172 29.70 40.46 -5.54
N VAL A 173 28.40 40.36 -5.25
CA VAL A 173 27.40 41.36 -5.65
C VAL A 173 27.73 42.72 -5.05
N ALA A 174 28.01 42.77 -3.74
CA ALA A 174 28.35 44.01 -3.06
C ALA A 174 29.62 44.65 -3.62
N MET A 175 30.67 43.85 -3.84
CA MET A 175 31.95 44.31 -4.38
C MET A 175 31.77 44.95 -5.77
N VAL A 176 31.05 44.29 -6.67
CA VAL A 176 30.80 44.83 -8.02
C VAL A 176 29.89 46.06 -7.95
N THR A 177 28.84 46.03 -7.14
CA THR A 177 27.87 47.14 -7.06
C THR A 177 28.46 48.40 -6.42
N PHE A 178 29.22 48.25 -5.33
CA PHE A 178 29.88 49.39 -4.70
C PHE A 178 31.05 49.90 -5.53
N GLY A 179 31.77 49.00 -6.21
CA GLY A 179 32.78 49.37 -7.19
C GLY A 179 32.18 50.21 -8.32
N THR A 180 31.08 49.78 -8.95
CA THR A 180 30.42 50.55 -10.01
C THR A 180 29.83 51.85 -9.47
N TYR A 181 29.28 51.87 -8.25
CA TYR A 181 28.71 53.07 -7.63
C TYR A 181 29.77 54.16 -7.38
N LEU A 182 30.95 53.78 -6.87
CA LEU A 182 32.06 54.70 -6.63
C LEU A 182 32.72 55.19 -7.94
N LEU A 183 32.84 54.31 -8.93
CA LEU A 183 33.46 54.65 -10.22
C LEU A 183 32.55 55.49 -11.13
N ALA A 184 31.22 55.40 -10.97
CA ALA A 184 30.27 56.08 -11.85
C ALA A 184 30.27 57.61 -11.69
N SER A 185 30.55 58.15 -10.50
CA SER A 185 30.62 59.59 -10.28
C SER A 185 31.43 59.95 -9.02
N PRO A 186 32.34 60.93 -9.07
CA PRO A 186 33.14 61.35 -7.90
C PRO A 186 32.30 62.00 -6.78
N ASN A 187 31.04 62.35 -7.04
CA ASN A 187 30.11 62.90 -6.05
C ASN A 187 29.38 61.80 -5.24
N ASN A 188 29.49 60.54 -5.62
CA ASN A 188 28.82 59.44 -4.94
C ASN A 188 29.55 59.12 -3.62
N ARG A 189 28.94 59.50 -2.50
CA ARG A 189 29.45 59.12 -1.17
C ARG A 189 28.78 57.84 -0.71
N MET A 190 29.60 56.86 -0.34
CA MET A 190 29.13 55.60 0.23
C MET A 190 28.85 55.83 1.71
N THR A 191 27.60 56.09 2.07
CA THR A 191 27.17 56.18 3.48
C THR A 191 26.83 54.78 4.02
N PRO A 192 26.94 54.55 5.34
CA PRO A 192 26.51 53.30 5.95
C PRO A 192 25.06 52.94 5.58
N GLN A 193 24.17 53.94 5.52
CA GLN A 193 22.77 53.77 5.12
C GLN A 193 22.63 53.14 3.71
N VAL A 194 23.35 53.69 2.72
CA VAL A 194 23.35 53.18 1.34
C VAL A 194 23.92 51.76 1.29
N ALA A 195 25.01 51.48 2.03
CA ALA A 195 25.65 50.17 2.07
C ALA A 195 24.78 49.08 2.74
N PHE A 196 24.23 49.36 3.93
CA PHE A 196 23.41 48.38 4.67
C PHE A 196 22.06 48.12 4.01
N VAL A 197 21.38 49.16 3.51
CA VAL A 197 20.08 49.01 2.83
C VAL A 197 20.25 48.20 1.54
N SER A 198 21.27 48.50 0.74
CA SER A 198 21.55 47.75 -0.50
C SER A 198 21.91 46.28 -0.24
N LEU A 199 22.77 45.99 0.74
CA LEU A 199 23.09 44.62 1.15
C LEU A 199 21.83 43.84 1.57
N THR A 200 20.94 44.49 2.32
CA THR A 200 19.66 43.91 2.74
C THR A 200 18.76 43.62 1.55
N LEU A 201 18.59 44.57 0.63
CA LEU A 201 17.78 44.40 -0.58
C LEU A 201 18.34 43.30 -1.50
N PHE A 202 19.66 43.22 -1.68
CA PHE A 202 20.28 42.13 -2.44
C PHE A 202 20.09 40.76 -1.76
N SER A 203 20.15 40.71 -0.43
CA SER A 203 19.85 39.47 0.31
C SER A 203 18.38 39.05 0.14
N GLN A 204 17.45 40.02 0.17
CA GLN A 204 16.03 39.76 -0.07
C GLN A 204 15.73 39.31 -1.50
N LEU A 205 16.49 39.77 -2.49
CA LEU A 205 16.32 39.39 -3.90
C LEU A 205 16.76 37.94 -4.19
N ARG A 206 17.65 37.37 -3.37
CA ARG A 206 18.17 36.00 -3.58
C ARG A 206 17.10 34.93 -3.46
N VAL A 207 16.28 34.98 -2.41
CA VAL A 207 15.28 33.94 -2.13
C VAL A 207 14.26 33.83 -3.27
N PRO A 208 13.62 34.92 -3.74
CA PRO A 208 12.73 34.92 -4.90
C PRO A 208 13.36 34.33 -6.17
N LEU A 209 14.61 34.69 -6.47
CA LEU A 209 15.32 34.17 -7.64
C LEU A 209 15.52 32.64 -7.59
N PHE A 210 15.79 32.10 -6.40
CA PHE A 210 15.86 30.66 -6.21
C PHE A 210 14.48 30.00 -6.31
N MET A 211 13.45 30.61 -5.69
CA MET A 211 12.09 30.07 -5.71
C MET A 211 11.53 29.93 -7.12
N ILE A 212 11.89 30.78 -8.08
CA ILE A 212 11.49 30.64 -9.48
C ILE A 212 11.87 29.26 -10.03
N SER A 213 13.11 28.81 -9.78
CA SER A 213 13.60 27.52 -10.28
C SER A 213 12.84 26.35 -9.64
N GLU A 214 12.53 26.46 -8.35
CA GLU A 214 11.75 25.47 -7.60
C GLU A 214 10.29 25.40 -8.09
N MET A 215 9.65 26.56 -8.30
CA MET A 215 8.27 26.65 -8.82
C MET A 215 8.14 26.01 -10.20
N ILE A 216 9.10 26.29 -11.09
CA ILE A 216 9.12 25.68 -12.43
C ILE A 216 9.24 24.16 -12.30
N GLY A 217 10.15 23.68 -11.46
CA GLY A 217 10.33 22.25 -11.20
C GLY A 217 9.05 21.57 -10.68
N LEU A 218 8.41 22.16 -9.68
CA LEU A 218 7.18 21.63 -9.08
C LEU A 218 6.01 21.65 -10.07
N THR A 219 5.91 22.70 -10.88
CA THR A 219 4.88 22.82 -11.92
C THR A 219 5.02 21.71 -12.95
N VAL A 220 6.23 21.52 -13.50
CA VAL A 220 6.50 20.47 -14.51
C VAL A 220 6.21 19.08 -13.94
N GLN A 221 6.62 18.81 -12.70
CA GLN A 221 6.33 17.53 -12.05
C GLN A 221 4.83 17.31 -11.85
N THR A 222 4.09 18.35 -11.43
CA THR A 222 2.64 18.27 -11.26
C THR A 222 1.93 18.10 -12.59
N MET A 223 2.42 18.71 -13.68
CA MET A 223 1.88 18.51 -15.03
C MET A 223 2.02 17.04 -15.48
N ILE A 224 3.19 16.42 -15.26
CA ILE A 224 3.39 14.99 -15.58
C ILE A 224 2.46 14.11 -14.73
N SER A 225 2.31 14.42 -13.44
CA SER A 225 1.37 13.70 -12.56
C SER A 225 -0.08 13.86 -12.98
N ASN A 226 -0.46 15.06 -13.42
CA ASN A 226 -1.78 15.34 -13.95
C ASN A 226 -2.08 14.52 -15.20
N GLU A 227 -1.11 14.38 -16.11
CA GLU A 227 -1.26 13.54 -17.30
C GLU A 227 -1.51 12.08 -16.92
N ARG A 228 -0.72 11.52 -15.99
CA ARG A 228 -0.90 10.13 -15.53
C ARG A 228 -2.25 9.90 -14.86
N LEU A 229 -2.66 10.80 -13.96
CA LEU A 229 -3.96 10.71 -13.29
C LEU A 229 -5.10 10.84 -14.30
N LYS A 230 -4.99 11.76 -15.27
CA LYS A 230 -5.99 11.93 -16.32
C LYS A 230 -6.13 10.66 -17.16
N THR A 231 -5.00 10.08 -17.60
CA THR A 231 -5.02 8.81 -18.35
C THR A 231 -5.69 7.72 -17.51
N PHE A 232 -5.32 7.59 -16.24
CA PHE A 232 -5.92 6.61 -15.31
C PHE A 232 -7.43 6.80 -15.11
N PHE A 233 -7.91 8.04 -14.98
CA PHE A 233 -9.34 8.31 -14.79
C PHE A 233 -10.19 8.08 -16.04
N VAL A 234 -9.59 8.12 -17.23
CA VAL A 234 -10.29 7.88 -18.51
C VAL A 234 -10.27 6.40 -18.93
N GLU A 235 -9.47 5.56 -18.26
CA GLU A 235 -9.49 4.11 -18.50
C GLU A 235 -10.90 3.52 -18.36
N GLU A 236 -11.14 2.43 -19.08
CA GLU A 236 -12.46 1.79 -19.12
C GLU A 236 -12.86 1.22 -17.76
N GLU A 237 -14.15 1.33 -17.44
CA GLU A 237 -14.77 0.78 -16.23
C GLU A 237 -15.69 -0.39 -16.60
N LEU A 238 -15.89 -1.31 -15.65
CA LEU A 238 -16.95 -2.31 -15.76
C LEU A 238 -18.31 -1.62 -15.71
N ASP A 239 -19.23 -2.03 -16.59
CA ASP A 239 -20.60 -1.55 -16.59
C ASP A 239 -21.37 -2.15 -15.40
N PRO A 240 -21.76 -1.35 -14.39
CA PRO A 240 -22.50 -1.85 -13.24
C PRO A 240 -23.91 -2.33 -13.60
N GLU A 241 -24.46 -1.90 -14.74
CA GLU A 241 -25.79 -2.27 -15.23
C GLU A 241 -25.76 -3.50 -16.15
N ALA A 242 -24.57 -4.06 -16.41
CA ALA A 242 -24.43 -5.27 -17.23
C ALA A 242 -25.23 -6.47 -16.66
N ILE A 243 -25.46 -6.48 -15.35
CA ILE A 243 -26.19 -7.53 -14.64
C ILE A 243 -27.37 -6.93 -13.90
N GLN A 244 -28.57 -7.46 -14.19
CA GLN A 244 -29.76 -7.09 -13.45
C GLN A 244 -29.72 -7.76 -12.07
N ARG A 245 -29.56 -6.96 -11.03
CA ARG A 245 -29.55 -7.42 -9.64
C ARG A 245 -30.82 -6.96 -8.94
N GLU A 246 -31.58 -7.89 -8.38
CA GLU A 246 -32.82 -7.58 -7.68
C GLU A 246 -32.90 -8.32 -6.34
N ASN A 247 -33.12 -7.59 -5.26
CA ASN A 247 -33.22 -8.15 -3.91
C ASN A 247 -34.67 -8.51 -3.58
N SER A 248 -35.30 -9.33 -4.43
CA SER A 248 -36.68 -9.78 -4.23
C SER A 248 -36.72 -11.28 -3.96
N ASN A 249 -37.41 -11.65 -2.87
CA ASN A 249 -37.61 -13.04 -2.48
C ASN A 249 -38.73 -13.74 -3.26
N ASN A 250 -39.41 -13.04 -4.18
CA ASN A 250 -40.60 -13.53 -4.86
C ASN A 250 -40.34 -14.27 -6.19
N PHE A 251 -39.08 -14.43 -6.59
CA PHE A 251 -38.74 -15.12 -7.83
C PHE A 251 -38.39 -16.59 -7.58
N GLU A 252 -38.92 -17.49 -8.41
CA GLU A 252 -38.59 -18.93 -8.39
C GLU A 252 -37.13 -19.20 -8.81
N LYS A 253 -36.56 -18.29 -9.60
CA LYS A 253 -35.19 -18.34 -10.14
C LYS A 253 -34.23 -17.53 -9.26
N SER A 254 -33.02 -18.05 -9.07
CA SER A 254 -31.91 -17.33 -8.42
C SER A 254 -30.97 -16.71 -9.44
N ILE A 255 -30.70 -17.41 -10.55
CA ILE A 255 -29.81 -16.96 -11.63
C ILE A 255 -30.46 -17.31 -12.96
N GLU A 256 -30.43 -16.35 -13.89
CA GLU A 256 -30.86 -16.54 -15.27
C GLU A 256 -29.86 -15.90 -16.22
N VAL A 257 -29.32 -16.70 -17.13
CA VAL A 257 -28.43 -16.29 -18.21
C VAL A 257 -29.10 -16.73 -19.51
N GLN A 258 -29.34 -15.78 -20.42
CA GLN A 258 -29.98 -16.04 -21.70
C GLN A 258 -29.11 -15.54 -22.84
N THR A 259 -28.67 -16.46 -23.71
CA THR A 259 -27.96 -16.22 -24.97
C THR A 259 -26.78 -15.26 -24.78
N ALA A 260 -26.10 -15.38 -23.64
CA ALA A 260 -25.12 -14.40 -23.19
C ALA A 260 -23.71 -14.73 -23.66
N THR A 261 -22.97 -13.72 -24.08
CA THR A 261 -21.59 -13.86 -24.57
C THR A 261 -20.70 -12.89 -23.82
N PHE A 262 -19.60 -13.40 -23.27
CA PHE A 262 -18.70 -12.63 -22.39
C PHE A 262 -17.26 -12.68 -22.88
N SER A 263 -16.53 -11.61 -22.58
CA SER A 263 -15.12 -11.49 -22.89
C SER A 263 -14.36 -10.86 -21.73
N TRP A 264 -13.10 -11.27 -21.55
CA TRP A 264 -12.16 -10.58 -20.67
C TRP A 264 -11.59 -9.30 -21.27
N ASP A 265 -11.78 -9.13 -22.59
CA ASP A 265 -11.27 -8.00 -23.37
C ASP A 265 -12.42 -7.25 -24.07
N SER A 266 -12.31 -5.92 -24.06
CA SER A 266 -13.25 -4.99 -24.68
C SER A 266 -13.10 -4.94 -26.19
N ASP A 267 -11.96 -5.34 -26.72
CA ASP A 267 -11.79 -5.45 -28.16
C ASP A 267 -12.63 -6.59 -28.73
N ARG A 268 -13.65 -6.21 -29.52
CA ARG A 268 -14.55 -7.13 -30.22
C ARG A 268 -13.84 -8.00 -31.26
N SER A 269 -12.63 -7.64 -31.69
CA SER A 269 -11.80 -8.46 -32.58
C SER A 269 -11.33 -9.76 -31.92
N ILE A 270 -11.16 -9.74 -30.60
CA ILE A 270 -10.75 -10.91 -29.82
C ILE A 270 -11.97 -11.81 -29.61
N PRO A 271 -11.85 -13.13 -29.87
CA PRO A 271 -12.95 -14.07 -29.69
C PRO A 271 -13.40 -14.08 -28.23
N ALA A 272 -14.72 -14.10 -28.04
CA ALA A 272 -15.32 -14.18 -26.71
C ALA A 272 -14.90 -15.47 -26.00
N THR A 273 -14.57 -15.36 -24.72
CA THR A 273 -14.18 -16.49 -23.87
C THR A 273 -15.38 -17.38 -23.56
N LEU A 274 -16.57 -16.79 -23.39
CA LEU A 274 -17.81 -17.52 -23.20
C LEU A 274 -18.80 -17.15 -24.30
N LYS A 275 -19.40 -18.14 -24.96
CA LYS A 275 -20.25 -17.93 -26.14
C LYS A 275 -21.61 -18.57 -25.93
N ASN A 276 -22.66 -17.79 -26.18
CA ASN A 276 -24.04 -18.27 -26.20
C ASN A 276 -24.42 -19.12 -24.98
N ILE A 277 -24.15 -18.58 -23.79
CA ILE A 277 -24.44 -19.23 -22.51
C ILE A 277 -25.93 -19.10 -22.23
N ASP A 278 -26.59 -20.24 -22.06
CA ASP A 278 -27.98 -20.36 -21.62
C ASP A 278 -28.02 -21.21 -20.34
N LEU A 279 -28.36 -20.60 -19.21
CA LEU A 279 -28.35 -21.25 -17.90
C LEU A 279 -29.44 -20.66 -17.00
N THR A 280 -30.25 -21.52 -16.39
CA THR A 280 -31.24 -21.13 -15.39
C THR A 280 -31.07 -21.97 -14.14
N ILE A 281 -30.91 -21.31 -12.99
CA ILE A 281 -30.75 -21.96 -11.68
C ILE A 281 -31.88 -21.49 -10.77
N LYS A 282 -32.64 -22.44 -10.21
CA LYS A 282 -33.71 -22.17 -9.25
C LYS A 282 -33.19 -22.01 -7.83
N ARG A 283 -34.03 -21.44 -6.97
CA ARG A 283 -33.72 -21.30 -5.54
C ARG A 283 -33.48 -22.66 -4.86
N GLY A 284 -32.47 -22.71 -3.99
CA GLY A 284 -32.11 -23.89 -3.20
C GLY A 284 -31.30 -24.97 -3.92
N GLN A 285 -31.11 -24.86 -5.24
CA GLN A 285 -30.43 -25.89 -6.02
C GLN A 285 -28.92 -25.92 -5.81
N LEU A 286 -28.35 -27.12 -5.77
CA LEU A 286 -26.92 -27.41 -5.82
C LEU A 286 -26.53 -27.80 -7.25
N VAL A 287 -25.77 -26.92 -7.92
CA VAL A 287 -25.34 -27.07 -9.31
C VAL A 287 -23.83 -27.28 -9.36
N ALA A 288 -23.39 -28.34 -10.03
CA ALA A 288 -21.97 -28.54 -10.31
C ALA A 288 -21.60 -28.03 -11.71
N VAL A 289 -20.44 -27.39 -11.83
CA VAL A 289 -19.88 -26.94 -13.11
C VAL A 289 -18.57 -27.69 -13.35
N VAL A 290 -18.54 -28.49 -14.40
CA VAL A 290 -17.41 -29.38 -14.74
C VAL A 290 -16.92 -29.14 -16.16
N GLY A 291 -15.68 -29.54 -16.43
CA GLY A 291 -15.05 -29.35 -17.75
C GLY A 291 -13.53 -29.35 -17.66
N LYS A 292 -12.88 -29.46 -18.81
CA LYS A 292 -11.40 -29.49 -18.92
C LYS A 292 -10.74 -28.25 -18.31
N VAL A 293 -9.47 -28.35 -17.93
CA VAL A 293 -8.69 -27.19 -17.49
C VAL A 293 -8.69 -26.14 -18.60
N GLY A 294 -8.97 -24.88 -18.27
CA GLY A 294 -9.06 -23.80 -19.24
C GLY A 294 -10.36 -23.72 -20.05
N SER A 295 -11.37 -24.57 -19.79
CA SER A 295 -12.63 -24.53 -20.55
C SER A 295 -13.54 -23.32 -20.27
N GLY A 296 -13.21 -22.48 -19.28
CA GLY A 296 -13.97 -21.27 -18.94
C GLY A 296 -14.83 -21.36 -17.67
N LYS A 297 -14.66 -22.38 -16.81
CA LYS A 297 -15.44 -22.57 -15.57
C LYS A 297 -15.41 -21.36 -14.63
N SER A 298 -14.22 -20.93 -14.19
CA SER A 298 -14.06 -19.73 -13.34
C SER A 298 -14.46 -18.44 -14.07
N SER A 299 -14.34 -18.43 -15.41
CA SER A 299 -14.87 -17.34 -16.24
C SER A 299 -16.40 -17.27 -16.17
N LEU A 300 -17.11 -18.41 -16.14
CA LEU A 300 -18.56 -18.41 -15.98
C LEU A 300 -18.99 -17.76 -14.66
N LEU A 301 -18.33 -18.10 -13.55
CA LEU A 301 -18.62 -17.46 -12.26
C LEU A 301 -18.32 -15.95 -12.31
N SER A 302 -17.18 -15.57 -12.88
CA SER A 302 -16.79 -14.16 -13.05
C SER A 302 -17.77 -13.38 -13.93
N ALA A 303 -18.28 -14.00 -14.98
CA ALA A 303 -19.29 -13.42 -15.87
C ALA A 303 -20.62 -13.20 -15.15
N ILE A 304 -21.07 -14.16 -14.35
CA ILE A 304 -22.29 -14.01 -13.54
C ILE A 304 -22.05 -12.99 -12.41
N LEU A 305 -20.85 -12.87 -11.85
CA LEU A 305 -20.57 -11.85 -10.83
C LEU A 305 -20.43 -10.43 -11.39
N GLY A 306 -20.35 -10.25 -12.72
CA GLY A 306 -20.24 -8.95 -13.37
C GLY A 306 -18.80 -8.46 -13.49
N GLU A 307 -17.83 -9.35 -13.33
CA GLU A 307 -16.42 -9.06 -13.49
C GLU A 307 -15.98 -9.18 -14.96
N MET A 308 -16.78 -9.78 -15.85
CA MET A 308 -16.49 -9.85 -17.30
C MET A 308 -17.38 -8.92 -18.11
N GLU A 309 -16.88 -8.47 -19.25
CA GLU A 309 -17.69 -7.66 -20.17
C GLU A 309 -18.73 -8.51 -20.89
N LYS A 310 -20.00 -8.13 -20.73
CA LYS A 310 -21.13 -8.75 -21.42
C LYS A 310 -21.32 -8.08 -22.79
N ARG A 311 -21.07 -8.83 -23.88
CA ARG A 311 -21.25 -8.31 -25.25
C ARG A 311 -22.70 -8.35 -25.73
N GLN A 312 -23.44 -9.38 -25.31
CA GLN A 312 -24.84 -9.60 -25.67
C GLN A 312 -25.51 -10.51 -24.64
N GLY A 313 -26.84 -10.56 -24.71
CA GLY A 313 -27.68 -11.41 -23.87
C GLY A 313 -28.08 -10.78 -22.54
N TYR A 314 -28.75 -11.58 -21.73
CA TYR A 314 -29.32 -11.17 -20.45
C TYR A 314 -28.70 -11.96 -19.30
N VAL A 315 -28.47 -11.28 -18.18
CA VAL A 315 -28.01 -11.88 -16.91
C VAL A 315 -28.82 -11.26 -15.78
N GLY A 316 -29.55 -12.09 -15.05
CA GLY A 316 -30.32 -11.74 -13.88
C GLY A 316 -29.88 -12.52 -12.65
N ILE A 317 -29.77 -11.83 -11.51
CA ILE A 317 -29.45 -12.41 -10.20
C ILE A 317 -30.44 -11.89 -9.16
N TRP A 318 -31.04 -12.83 -8.42
CA TRP A 318 -32.05 -12.54 -7.41
C TRP A 318 -31.60 -13.01 -6.02
N GLY A 319 -30.94 -12.12 -5.28
CA GLY A 319 -30.47 -12.36 -3.91
C GLY A 319 -29.03 -11.89 -3.66
N GLN A 320 -28.59 -12.00 -2.41
CA GLN A 320 -27.20 -11.70 -2.04
C GLN A 320 -26.26 -12.84 -2.44
N CYS A 321 -25.07 -12.50 -2.92
CA CYS A 321 -24.06 -13.46 -3.37
C CYS A 321 -22.90 -13.55 -2.37
N ALA A 322 -22.42 -14.77 -2.11
CA ALA A 322 -21.14 -15.04 -1.50
C ALA A 322 -20.23 -15.73 -2.52
N TYR A 323 -18.94 -15.40 -2.51
CA TYR A 323 -17.95 -15.96 -3.43
C TYR A 323 -16.73 -16.48 -2.67
N SER A 324 -16.38 -17.74 -2.91
CA SER A 324 -15.09 -18.31 -2.52
C SER A 324 -14.27 -18.57 -3.78
N SER A 325 -13.19 -17.80 -3.95
CA SER A 325 -12.31 -17.89 -5.12
C SER A 325 -11.36 -19.08 -5.04
N GLN A 326 -10.91 -19.56 -6.21
CA GLN A 326 -9.90 -20.62 -6.33
C GLN A 326 -8.59 -20.26 -5.61
N GLN A 327 -8.13 -19.01 -5.76
CA GLN A 327 -7.04 -18.47 -4.95
C GLN A 327 -7.61 -17.73 -3.73
N ALA A 328 -7.46 -18.32 -2.56
CA ALA A 328 -7.94 -17.74 -1.31
C ALA A 328 -7.25 -16.40 -0.99
N TRP A 329 -8.04 -15.34 -0.84
CA TRP A 329 -7.55 -14.02 -0.44
C TRP A 329 -7.76 -13.79 1.06
N ILE A 330 -6.67 -13.56 1.80
CA ILE A 330 -6.69 -13.39 3.25
C ILE A 330 -6.15 -12.01 3.61
N GLN A 331 -6.90 -11.25 4.42
CA GLN A 331 -6.48 -9.93 4.88
C GLN A 331 -5.50 -10.04 6.06
N ASN A 332 -4.67 -9.02 6.22
CA ASN A 332 -3.74 -8.90 7.34
C ASN A 332 -4.50 -8.53 8.63
N MET A 333 -5.20 -9.51 9.21
CA MET A 333 -5.98 -9.39 10.44
C MET A 333 -6.05 -10.75 11.17
N SER A 334 -6.65 -10.80 12.35
CA SER A 334 -6.86 -12.08 13.05
C SER A 334 -7.67 -13.06 12.21
N LEU A 335 -7.46 -14.37 12.42
CA LEU A 335 -8.21 -15.42 11.71
C LEU A 335 -9.72 -15.25 11.91
N ARG A 336 -10.16 -14.95 13.14
CA ARG A 336 -11.56 -14.63 13.44
C ARG A 336 -12.07 -13.47 12.59
N ASN A 337 -11.36 -12.34 12.55
CA ASN A 337 -11.83 -11.18 11.79
C ASN A 337 -11.84 -11.48 10.28
N ASN A 338 -10.92 -12.31 9.80
CA ASN A 338 -10.94 -12.84 8.44
C ASN A 338 -12.22 -13.61 8.12
N ILE A 339 -12.74 -14.42 9.05
CA ILE A 339 -13.99 -15.17 8.85
C ILE A 339 -15.21 -14.25 9.01
N LEU A 340 -15.21 -13.36 10.01
CA LEU A 340 -16.33 -12.44 10.27
C LEU A 340 -16.51 -11.42 9.13
N PHE A 341 -15.42 -10.92 8.56
CA PHE A 341 -15.42 -9.99 7.42
C PHE A 341 -16.38 -8.81 7.60
N GLU A 342 -16.18 -8.06 8.70
CA GLU A 342 -17.00 -6.90 9.12
C GLU A 342 -18.42 -7.22 9.61
N HIS A 343 -18.81 -8.50 9.71
CA HIS A 343 -20.05 -8.90 10.39
C HIS A 343 -19.87 -9.02 11.92
N GLU A 344 -21.00 -8.90 12.63
CA GLU A 344 -21.04 -9.07 14.09
C GLU A 344 -20.72 -10.53 14.49
N TYR A 345 -20.05 -10.70 15.64
CA TYR A 345 -19.69 -12.01 16.16
C TYR A 345 -20.89 -12.69 16.84
N ASP A 346 -21.48 -13.65 16.15
CA ASP A 346 -22.37 -14.68 16.71
C ASP A 346 -21.57 -15.94 17.05
N GLN A 347 -21.49 -16.25 18.35
CA GLN A 347 -20.72 -17.39 18.87
C GLN A 347 -21.25 -18.74 18.38
N SER A 348 -22.58 -18.92 18.30
CA SER A 348 -23.19 -20.19 17.91
C SER A 348 -22.92 -20.48 16.45
N ARG A 349 -23.21 -19.49 15.58
CA ARG A 349 -22.98 -19.57 14.14
C ARG A 349 -21.49 -19.72 13.82
N TYR A 350 -20.63 -19.00 14.51
CA TYR A 350 -19.18 -19.09 14.31
C TYR A 350 -18.68 -20.51 14.62
N LYS A 351 -19.10 -21.10 15.75
CA LYS A 351 -18.71 -22.45 16.11
C LYS A 351 -19.21 -23.50 15.11
N GLU A 352 -20.44 -23.35 14.64
CA GLU A 352 -21.03 -24.21 13.61
C GLU A 352 -20.21 -24.18 12.31
N ILE A 353 -19.80 -22.99 11.85
CA ILE A 353 -19.01 -22.83 10.63
C ILE A 353 -17.58 -23.36 10.79
N ILE A 354 -16.95 -23.13 11.94
CA ILE A 354 -15.61 -23.69 12.23
C ILE A 354 -15.64 -25.22 12.18
N ASP A 355 -16.69 -25.84 12.73
CA ASP A 355 -16.85 -27.31 12.67
C ASP A 355 -17.11 -27.79 11.24
N ALA A 356 -18.02 -27.13 10.51
CA ALA A 356 -18.37 -27.53 9.15
C ALA A 356 -17.23 -27.34 8.13
N CYS A 357 -16.33 -26.39 8.37
CA CYS A 357 -15.10 -26.21 7.58
C CYS A 357 -13.91 -27.03 8.10
N GLU A 358 -14.09 -27.89 9.11
CA GLU A 358 -13.02 -28.69 9.73
C GLU A 358 -11.82 -27.85 10.20
N LEU A 359 -12.05 -26.62 10.66
CA LEU A 359 -10.99 -25.70 11.11
C LEU A 359 -10.59 -25.89 12.58
N THR A 360 -11.30 -26.72 13.35
CA THR A 360 -11.11 -26.88 14.79
C THR A 360 -9.66 -27.26 15.15
N ARG A 361 -9.09 -28.25 14.43
CA ARG A 361 -7.71 -28.70 14.66
C ARG A 361 -6.69 -27.63 14.30
N ASP A 362 -6.93 -26.89 13.22
CA ASP A 362 -6.03 -25.79 12.82
C ASP A 362 -5.99 -24.70 13.88
N LEU A 363 -7.14 -24.37 14.48
CA LEU A 363 -7.21 -23.41 15.57
C LEU A 363 -6.48 -23.89 16.83
N GLU A 364 -6.44 -25.19 17.11
CA GLU A 364 -5.72 -25.74 18.28
C GLU A 364 -4.20 -25.63 18.12
N ILE A 365 -3.70 -25.76 16.89
CA ILE A 365 -2.27 -25.67 16.57
C ILE A 365 -1.79 -24.20 16.57
N LEU A 366 -2.67 -23.25 16.27
CA LEU A 366 -2.30 -21.85 16.23
C LEU A 366 -2.00 -21.30 17.65
N PRO A 367 -0.92 -20.50 17.83
CA PRO A 367 -0.47 -20.04 19.16
C PRO A 367 -1.54 -19.31 20.00
N HIS A 368 -2.48 -18.64 19.33
CA HIS A 368 -3.58 -17.89 19.96
C HIS A 368 -4.95 -18.28 19.41
N GLY A 369 -5.06 -19.49 18.84
CA GLY A 369 -6.26 -19.96 18.18
C GLY A 369 -6.78 -18.97 17.14
N ASP A 370 -8.06 -18.64 17.22
CA ASP A 370 -8.73 -17.76 16.26
C ASP A 370 -8.36 -16.27 16.39
N TYR A 371 -7.73 -15.86 17.49
CA TYR A 371 -7.16 -14.52 17.63
C TYR A 371 -5.79 -14.35 16.98
N THR A 372 -5.20 -15.43 16.46
CA THR A 372 -3.89 -15.39 15.81
C THR A 372 -3.94 -14.45 14.60
N GLU A 373 -2.99 -13.51 14.54
CA GLU A 373 -2.83 -12.61 13.40
C GLU A 373 -2.32 -13.37 12.18
N ILE A 374 -3.07 -13.27 11.09
CA ILE A 374 -2.71 -13.85 9.81
C ILE A 374 -2.04 -12.75 9.00
N GLY A 375 -0.72 -12.89 8.76
CA GLY A 375 0.06 -11.89 8.03
C GLY A 375 -0.41 -11.67 6.59
N GLU A 376 0.22 -10.73 5.87
CA GLU A 376 -0.13 -10.41 4.48
C GLU A 376 -0.16 -11.67 3.58
N LYS A 377 -1.26 -11.87 2.83
CA LYS A 377 -1.52 -13.06 2.01
C LYS A 377 -1.54 -14.40 2.77
N GLY A 378 -1.65 -14.34 4.10
CA GLY A 378 -1.69 -15.50 4.98
C GLY A 378 -0.43 -16.34 4.93
N ILE A 379 0.76 -15.73 5.00
CA ILE A 379 2.05 -16.44 5.00
C ILE A 379 2.15 -17.53 6.09
N ASN A 380 1.34 -17.43 7.15
CA ASN A 380 1.30 -18.36 8.27
C ASN A 380 0.40 -19.59 8.05
N LEU A 381 -0.32 -19.69 6.92
CA LEU A 381 -1.29 -20.75 6.65
C LEU A 381 -0.86 -21.61 5.45
N SER A 382 -1.14 -22.91 5.51
CA SER A 382 -1.02 -23.81 4.36
C SER A 382 -2.07 -23.52 3.27
N GLY A 383 -1.90 -24.07 2.07
CA GLY A 383 -2.86 -23.90 0.96
C GLY A 383 -4.29 -24.33 1.35
N GLY A 384 -4.43 -25.55 1.89
CA GLY A 384 -5.71 -26.07 2.36
C GLY A 384 -6.32 -25.29 3.53
N GLN A 385 -5.49 -24.74 4.43
CA GLN A 385 -5.99 -23.84 5.48
C GLN A 385 -6.55 -22.53 4.91
N LYS A 386 -5.87 -21.92 3.93
CA LYS A 386 -6.37 -20.69 3.28
C LYS A 386 -7.69 -20.95 2.56
N ALA A 387 -7.81 -22.07 1.84
CA ALA A 387 -9.05 -22.46 1.17
C ALA A 387 -10.21 -22.60 2.17
N ARG A 388 -9.99 -23.31 3.29
CA ARG A 388 -11.01 -23.50 4.34
C ARG A 388 -11.39 -22.20 5.04
N VAL A 389 -10.45 -21.29 5.29
CA VAL A 389 -10.74 -19.95 5.85
C VAL A 389 -11.55 -19.10 4.86
N SER A 390 -11.23 -19.16 3.56
CA SER A 390 -12.00 -18.47 2.50
C SER A 390 -13.43 -19.01 2.41
N LEU A 391 -13.60 -20.33 2.48
CA LEU A 391 -14.91 -20.97 2.49
C LEU A 391 -15.70 -20.59 3.76
N ALA A 392 -15.09 -20.66 4.94
CA ALA A 392 -15.70 -20.27 6.20
C ALA A 392 -16.20 -18.82 6.18
N ARG A 393 -15.43 -17.91 5.58
CA ARG A 393 -15.84 -16.51 5.37
C ARG A 393 -17.11 -16.43 4.52
N ALA A 394 -17.17 -17.14 3.40
CA ALA A 394 -18.36 -17.17 2.55
C ALA A 394 -19.58 -17.71 3.31
N LEU A 395 -19.43 -18.82 4.05
CA LEU A 395 -20.51 -19.41 4.86
C LEU A 395 -21.03 -18.46 5.95
N TYR A 396 -20.14 -17.69 6.58
CA TYR A 396 -20.49 -16.77 7.66
C TYR A 396 -21.45 -15.66 7.20
N GLN A 397 -21.30 -15.17 5.98
CA GLN A 397 -22.09 -14.06 5.41
C GLN A 397 -23.59 -14.36 5.26
N ASN A 398 -24.02 -15.63 5.27
CA ASN A 398 -25.42 -16.04 5.16
C ASN A 398 -26.15 -15.62 3.86
N SER A 399 -25.43 -15.49 2.75
CA SER A 399 -25.96 -15.07 1.46
C SER A 399 -27.04 -16.01 0.90
N ASP A 400 -27.73 -15.60 -0.16
CA ASP A 400 -28.76 -16.44 -0.82
C ASP A 400 -28.16 -17.38 -1.87
N ILE A 401 -27.06 -16.93 -2.49
CA ILE A 401 -26.38 -17.59 -3.60
C ILE A 401 -24.90 -17.72 -3.27
N TYR A 402 -24.36 -18.93 -3.43
CA TYR A 402 -22.96 -19.26 -3.15
C TYR A 402 -22.24 -19.68 -4.43
N PHE A 403 -21.22 -18.93 -4.81
CA PHE A 403 -20.29 -19.26 -5.88
C PHE A 403 -19.02 -19.85 -5.27
N LEU A 404 -18.75 -21.12 -5.53
CA LEU A 404 -17.66 -21.88 -4.95
C LEU A 404 -16.73 -22.32 -6.07
N ASP A 405 -15.63 -21.59 -6.26
CA ASP A 405 -14.64 -21.85 -7.30
C ASP A 405 -13.57 -22.80 -6.77
N ASP A 406 -13.81 -24.10 -6.90
CA ASP A 406 -12.90 -25.17 -6.52
C ASP A 406 -12.37 -25.09 -5.07
N PRO A 407 -13.25 -24.96 -4.05
CA PRO A 407 -12.82 -24.75 -2.66
C PRO A 407 -12.16 -25.98 -2.02
N LEU A 408 -12.21 -27.15 -2.67
CA LEU A 408 -11.77 -28.44 -2.13
C LEU A 408 -10.50 -29.01 -2.80
N SER A 409 -9.88 -28.32 -3.76
CA SER A 409 -8.72 -28.88 -4.47
C SER A 409 -7.44 -28.93 -3.62
N ALA A 410 -7.27 -27.99 -2.70
CA ALA A 410 -6.08 -27.91 -1.83
C ALA A 410 -6.24 -28.63 -0.49
N VAL A 411 -7.30 -29.41 -0.29
CA VAL A 411 -7.57 -30.15 0.96
C VAL A 411 -7.54 -31.64 0.72
N ASP A 412 -7.11 -32.39 1.74
CA ASP A 412 -7.09 -33.85 1.69
C ASP A 412 -8.49 -34.41 1.44
N ALA A 413 -8.60 -35.53 0.71
CA ALA A 413 -9.87 -36.11 0.30
C ALA A 413 -10.85 -36.35 1.47
N ILE A 414 -10.34 -36.83 2.62
CA ILE A 414 -11.14 -37.08 3.83
C ILE A 414 -11.73 -35.77 4.39
N VAL A 415 -10.91 -34.73 4.47
CA VAL A 415 -11.34 -33.40 4.94
C VAL A 415 -12.33 -32.80 3.96
N GLY A 416 -12.06 -32.93 2.65
CA GLY A 416 -12.95 -32.49 1.58
C GLY A 416 -14.33 -33.15 1.64
N GLU A 417 -14.40 -34.45 1.90
CA GLU A 417 -15.67 -35.18 2.08
C GLU A 417 -16.46 -34.67 3.29
N GLN A 418 -15.79 -34.44 4.43
CA GLN A 418 -16.45 -33.88 5.62
C GLN A 418 -16.99 -32.47 5.37
N ILE A 419 -16.20 -31.61 4.72
CA ILE A 419 -16.63 -30.26 4.36
C ILE A 419 -17.81 -30.32 3.38
N PHE A 420 -17.76 -31.19 2.38
CA PHE A 420 -18.87 -31.35 1.46
C PHE A 420 -20.13 -31.77 2.22
N LYS A 421 -20.06 -32.79 3.06
CA LYS A 421 -21.21 -33.28 3.82
C LYS A 421 -21.78 -32.24 4.79
N LYS A 422 -20.93 -31.57 5.57
CA LYS A 422 -21.35 -30.64 6.63
C LYS A 422 -21.70 -29.24 6.12
N ALA A 423 -21.09 -28.78 5.04
CA ALA A 423 -21.27 -27.40 4.55
C ALA A 423 -22.01 -27.31 3.22
N ILE A 424 -21.52 -27.98 2.17
CA ILE A 424 -21.92 -27.71 0.77
C ILE A 424 -23.11 -28.56 0.32
N GLY A 425 -23.08 -29.85 0.64
CA GLY A 425 -23.98 -30.89 0.16
C GLY A 425 -25.42 -30.78 0.68
N PRO A 426 -26.26 -31.77 0.36
CA PRO A 426 -27.70 -31.73 0.66
C PRO A 426 -28.02 -31.75 2.16
N GLU A 427 -27.15 -32.33 2.98
CA GLU A 427 -27.28 -32.38 4.45
C GLU A 427 -26.58 -31.21 5.15
N GLY A 428 -25.85 -30.38 4.41
CA GLY A 428 -24.99 -29.34 4.96
C GLY A 428 -25.72 -28.07 5.40
N ILE A 429 -24.97 -27.14 5.98
CA ILE A 429 -25.46 -25.82 6.41
C ILE A 429 -26.13 -25.06 5.25
N LEU A 430 -25.63 -25.22 4.02
CA LEU A 430 -26.15 -24.52 2.85
C LEU A 430 -27.35 -25.21 2.16
N LYS A 431 -27.95 -26.24 2.76
CA LYS A 431 -29.02 -27.05 2.13
C LYS A 431 -30.18 -26.27 1.51
N ASP A 432 -30.56 -25.14 2.10
CA ASP A 432 -31.69 -24.32 1.65
C ASP A 432 -31.26 -23.16 0.73
N LYS A 433 -29.97 -23.07 0.39
CA LYS A 433 -29.35 -21.98 -0.39
C LYS A 433 -29.00 -22.44 -1.81
N THR A 434 -28.99 -21.49 -2.76
CA THR A 434 -28.50 -21.78 -4.11
C THR A 434 -26.99 -21.87 -4.10
N ARG A 435 -26.43 -22.93 -4.67
CA ARG A 435 -24.99 -23.22 -4.67
C ARG A 435 -24.53 -23.56 -6.07
N ILE A 436 -23.46 -22.90 -6.52
CA ILE A 436 -22.75 -23.23 -7.75
C ILE A 436 -21.35 -23.69 -7.36
N LEU A 437 -21.09 -24.97 -7.50
CA LEU A 437 -19.81 -25.61 -7.20
C LEU A 437 -19.06 -25.87 -8.50
N VAL A 438 -18.02 -25.10 -8.78
CA VAL A 438 -17.01 -25.48 -9.76
C VAL A 438 -16.07 -26.46 -9.08
N THR A 439 -15.88 -27.64 -9.66
CA THR A 439 -14.93 -28.63 -9.12
C THR A 439 -14.33 -29.47 -10.23
N HIS A 440 -13.10 -29.91 -9.99
CA HIS A 440 -12.43 -30.94 -10.78
C HIS A 440 -12.71 -32.36 -10.25
N SER A 441 -13.18 -32.49 -9.00
CA SER A 441 -13.43 -33.78 -8.38
C SER A 441 -14.80 -34.33 -8.78
N LEU A 442 -14.81 -35.58 -9.24
CA LEU A 442 -16.05 -36.26 -9.64
C LEU A 442 -16.84 -36.82 -8.46
N ASN A 443 -16.22 -36.90 -7.27
CA ASN A 443 -16.77 -37.58 -6.11
C ASN A 443 -18.08 -36.93 -5.60
N TYR A 444 -18.26 -35.64 -5.85
CA TYR A 444 -19.37 -34.84 -5.33
C TYR A 444 -20.54 -34.69 -6.30
N LEU A 445 -20.39 -35.16 -7.54
CA LEU A 445 -21.34 -34.86 -8.62
C LEU A 445 -22.66 -35.62 -8.50
N ASN A 446 -22.65 -36.78 -7.84
CA ASN A 446 -23.85 -37.59 -7.60
C ASN A 446 -24.90 -36.87 -6.72
N ASP A 447 -24.44 -36.05 -5.77
CA ASP A 447 -25.29 -35.36 -4.81
C ASP A 447 -25.78 -33.99 -5.30
N CYS A 448 -25.43 -33.61 -6.54
CA CYS A 448 -25.86 -32.36 -7.15
C CYS A 448 -27.20 -32.52 -7.87
N ASP A 449 -28.03 -31.48 -7.85
CA ASP A 449 -29.35 -31.49 -8.51
C ASP A 449 -29.22 -31.59 -10.03
N PHE A 450 -28.21 -30.93 -10.60
CA PHE A 450 -27.78 -31.08 -11.99
C PHE A 450 -26.35 -30.58 -12.18
N ILE A 451 -25.76 -30.99 -13.30
CA ILE A 451 -24.38 -30.71 -13.68
C ILE A 451 -24.40 -29.94 -15.00
N VAL A 452 -23.57 -28.90 -15.07
CA VAL A 452 -23.32 -28.09 -16.26
C VAL A 452 -21.94 -28.44 -16.80
N VAL A 453 -21.88 -29.01 -18.00
CA VAL A 453 -20.62 -29.35 -18.66
C VAL A 453 -20.22 -28.20 -19.59
N ILE A 454 -19.04 -27.63 -19.34
CA ILE A 454 -18.46 -26.55 -20.15
C ILE A 454 -17.27 -27.07 -20.94
N ASP A 455 -17.32 -26.89 -22.26
CA ASP A 455 -16.21 -27.15 -23.17
C ASP A 455 -15.99 -25.96 -24.11
N ASP A 456 -14.74 -25.55 -24.27
CA ASP A 456 -14.30 -24.39 -25.08
C ASP A 456 -15.19 -23.12 -24.95
N GLY A 457 -15.59 -22.79 -23.71
CA GLY A 457 -16.39 -21.61 -23.42
C GLY A 457 -17.87 -21.70 -23.80
N THR A 458 -18.37 -22.89 -24.09
CA THR A 458 -19.80 -23.15 -24.38
C THR A 458 -20.36 -24.19 -23.40
N ILE A 459 -21.65 -24.09 -23.08
CA ILE A 459 -22.33 -25.15 -22.34
C ILE A 459 -22.72 -26.23 -23.34
N THR A 460 -22.19 -27.44 -23.17
CA THR A 460 -22.49 -28.56 -24.06
C THR A 460 -23.68 -29.37 -23.56
N HIS A 461 -23.75 -29.63 -22.25
CA HIS A 461 -24.79 -30.46 -21.64
C HIS A 461 -25.20 -29.91 -20.28
N ILE A 462 -26.49 -30.06 -19.96
CA ILE A 462 -27.08 -29.78 -18.64
C ILE A 462 -28.00 -30.96 -18.30
N GLY A 463 -27.76 -31.63 -17.18
CA GLY A 463 -28.55 -32.80 -16.79
C GLY A 463 -28.18 -33.35 -15.43
N LYS A 464 -28.88 -34.39 -14.98
CA LYS A 464 -28.50 -35.12 -13.75
C LYS A 464 -27.30 -36.00 -14.04
N TYR A 465 -26.58 -36.40 -12.99
CA TYR A 465 -25.40 -37.27 -13.12
C TYR A 465 -25.70 -38.56 -13.91
N GLN A 466 -26.82 -39.22 -13.59
CA GLN A 466 -27.24 -40.47 -14.25
C GLN A 466 -27.51 -40.28 -15.75
N ASP A 467 -28.08 -39.14 -16.15
CA ASP A 467 -28.39 -38.87 -17.56
C ASP A 467 -27.12 -38.55 -18.37
N LEU A 468 -26.08 -38.05 -17.71
CA LEU A 468 -24.85 -37.56 -18.33
C LEU A 468 -23.76 -38.64 -18.46
N ILE A 469 -23.75 -39.65 -17.59
CA ILE A 469 -22.74 -40.71 -17.64
C ILE A 469 -22.93 -41.65 -18.84
N ASP A 470 -24.17 -41.75 -19.33
CA ASP A 470 -24.54 -42.59 -20.47
C ASP A 470 -24.27 -41.91 -21.83
N ASP A 471 -23.99 -40.59 -21.85
CA ASP A 471 -23.66 -39.87 -23.07
C ASP A 471 -22.16 -40.03 -23.41
N PRO A 472 -21.81 -40.61 -24.58
CA PRO A 472 -20.42 -40.86 -24.95
C PRO A 472 -19.57 -39.59 -25.07
N ASN A 473 -20.14 -38.44 -25.45
CA ASN A 473 -19.39 -37.18 -25.57
C ASN A 473 -19.04 -36.59 -24.21
N VAL A 474 -19.87 -36.86 -23.20
CA VAL A 474 -19.69 -36.41 -21.83
C VAL A 474 -18.74 -37.37 -21.09
N ALA A 475 -18.90 -38.69 -21.29
CA ALA A 475 -18.03 -39.71 -20.70
C ALA A 475 -16.54 -39.47 -20.95
N ASP A 476 -16.14 -38.93 -22.10
CA ASP A 476 -14.75 -38.59 -22.39
C ASP A 476 -14.23 -37.39 -21.59
N VAL A 477 -15.09 -36.41 -21.28
CA VAL A 477 -14.76 -35.31 -20.35
C VAL A 477 -14.58 -35.87 -18.93
N PHE A 478 -15.48 -36.77 -18.50
CA PHE A 478 -15.38 -37.43 -17.20
C PHE A 478 -14.12 -38.30 -17.07
N LYS A 479 -13.75 -39.07 -18.10
CA LYS A 479 -12.48 -39.83 -18.13
C LYS A 479 -11.26 -38.92 -18.06
N THR A 480 -11.29 -37.80 -18.79
CA THR A 480 -10.20 -36.81 -18.74
C THR A 480 -10.05 -36.22 -17.34
N LEU A 481 -11.18 -35.96 -16.65
CA LEU A 481 -11.17 -35.46 -15.27
C LEU A 481 -10.63 -36.51 -14.28
N GLN A 482 -10.95 -37.80 -14.46
CA GLN A 482 -10.38 -38.89 -13.65
C GLN A 482 -8.87 -38.99 -13.78
N GLN A 483 -8.34 -38.90 -15.00
CA GLN A 483 -6.89 -38.95 -15.23
C GLN A 483 -6.17 -37.76 -14.62
N SER A 484 -6.73 -36.55 -14.72
CA SER A 484 -6.11 -35.36 -14.10
C SER A 484 -6.11 -35.40 -12.57
N SER A 485 -7.08 -36.07 -11.95
CA SER A 485 -7.10 -36.21 -10.48
C SER A 485 -6.11 -37.25 -9.94
N GLU A 486 -5.65 -38.20 -10.76
CA GLU A 486 -4.65 -39.21 -10.36
C GLU A 486 -3.21 -38.67 -10.46
N ASP A 487 -2.95 -37.71 -11.35
CA ASP A 487 -1.62 -37.11 -11.56
C ASP A 487 -1.24 -36.01 -10.53
N GLU A 488 -2.17 -35.57 -9.67
CA GLU A 488 -1.98 -34.47 -8.69
C GLU A 488 -1.59 -34.93 -7.25
N LEU A 489 -1.20 -36.20 -7.04
CA LEU A 489 -0.62 -36.64 -5.76
C LEU A 489 0.74 -35.93 -5.50
N PRO A 490 0.94 -35.21 -4.37
CA PRO A 490 2.20 -34.52 -4.08
C PRO A 490 3.34 -35.51 -3.81
N LEU A 491 4.49 -35.29 -4.46
CA LEU A 491 5.75 -36.04 -4.31
C LEU A 491 6.58 -35.64 -3.05
N ASP A 492 5.96 -35.24 -1.94
CA ASP A 492 6.66 -34.62 -0.80
C ASP A 492 6.46 -35.34 0.57
N GLU A 493 6.47 -36.68 0.62
CA GLU A 493 6.35 -37.43 1.91
C GLU A 493 7.43 -38.51 2.17
N GLU A 494 8.62 -38.41 1.57
CA GLU A 494 9.76 -39.25 1.97
C GLU A 494 10.94 -38.39 2.40
N GLU A 495 10.96 -37.96 3.68
CA GLU A 495 12.19 -37.78 4.50
C GLU A 495 11.86 -37.15 5.87
N GLU A 496 11.02 -37.79 6.68
CA GLU A 496 11.01 -37.56 8.14
C GLU A 496 10.81 -38.88 8.89
N GLU A 497 11.74 -39.83 8.78
CA GLU A 497 11.93 -40.85 9.81
C GLU A 497 13.42 -41.19 9.98
N ASN A 498 13.81 -41.30 11.26
CA ASN A 498 15.11 -41.70 11.83
C ASN A 498 16.10 -40.57 12.14
N ILE A 499 16.09 -40.11 13.40
CA ILE A 499 17.28 -40.17 14.26
C ILE A 499 16.79 -40.59 15.66
N ASP A 500 17.12 -41.83 16.01
CA ASP A 500 16.97 -42.41 17.33
C ASP A 500 17.83 -41.71 18.38
N ASN A 501 17.30 -41.76 19.60
CA ASN A 501 18.01 -41.50 20.84
C ASN A 501 19.24 -42.40 21.00
N GLU A 502 20.41 -41.83 21.33
CA GLU A 502 21.37 -42.43 22.27
C GLU A 502 22.43 -41.42 22.77
N ASN A 503 22.34 -41.16 24.07
CA ASN A 503 23.41 -40.97 25.07
C ASN A 503 24.45 -39.81 25.01
N ASN A 504 24.30 -38.96 26.04
CA ASN A 504 25.25 -38.69 27.14
C ASN A 504 26.23 -37.50 27.13
N ASP A 505 26.10 -36.77 28.25
CA ASP A 505 27.08 -36.07 29.08
C ASP A 505 27.77 -34.80 28.55
N ALA A 506 27.41 -33.65 29.13
CA ALA A 506 28.22 -33.04 30.21
C ALA A 506 27.76 -31.60 30.57
N GLU A 507 27.64 -31.42 31.88
CA GLU A 507 28.00 -30.24 32.69
C GLU A 507 27.11 -28.99 32.74
N SER A 508 26.64 -28.82 33.98
CA SER A 508 26.13 -27.66 34.70
C SER A 508 26.95 -26.38 34.54
N ASP A 509 26.26 -25.23 34.55
CA ASP A 509 26.61 -24.17 35.49
C ASP A 509 25.40 -23.27 35.79
N ASP A 510 25.00 -23.26 37.05
CA ASP A 510 24.06 -22.33 37.67
C ASP A 510 24.68 -20.93 37.76
N SER A 511 23.88 -19.90 37.52
CA SER A 511 23.90 -18.75 38.43
C SER A 511 22.59 -17.96 38.37
N ASP A 512 21.91 -17.98 39.50
CA ASP A 512 20.85 -17.07 39.94
C ASP A 512 21.14 -15.59 39.64
N VAL A 513 20.07 -14.79 39.54
CA VAL A 513 19.80 -13.65 40.43
C VAL A 513 18.52 -12.92 39.98
N SER A 514 17.46 -13.15 40.76
CA SER A 514 16.56 -12.17 41.38
C SER A 514 15.71 -11.22 40.52
N ALA A 515 14.40 -11.46 40.53
CA ALA A 515 13.37 -10.41 40.46
C ALA A 515 13.49 -9.44 41.68
N PRO A 516 12.94 -8.21 41.61
CA PRO A 516 11.57 -8.06 42.14
C PRO A 516 10.72 -6.92 41.51
N GLY A 517 9.41 -7.01 41.72
CA GLY A 517 8.67 -5.84 42.26
C GLY A 517 7.57 -5.22 41.40
N THR A 518 6.36 -5.74 41.56
CA THR A 518 5.07 -5.11 41.22
C THR A 518 4.89 -3.76 41.92
N ILE A 519 4.61 -2.67 41.20
CA ILE A 519 3.92 -1.48 41.75
C ILE A 519 2.89 -0.96 40.76
N THR A 520 1.63 -1.08 41.18
CA THR A 520 0.47 -0.41 40.63
C THR A 520 0.53 1.09 40.91
N SER A 521 0.37 1.93 39.89
CA SER A 521 -0.13 3.30 40.12
C SER A 521 -1.01 3.78 38.96
N ARG A 522 -2.25 4.08 39.33
CA ARG A 522 -3.21 4.90 38.60
C ARG A 522 -2.59 6.26 38.26
N PHE A 523 -2.92 6.84 37.11
CA PHE A 523 -3.75 8.06 36.99
C PHE A 523 -3.69 8.65 35.57
N VAL A 524 -4.89 8.80 35.00
CA VAL A 524 -5.39 10.01 34.33
C VAL A 524 -4.83 10.38 32.96
N SER A 525 -5.69 10.09 31.98
CA SER A 525 -5.93 10.90 30.80
C SER A 525 -5.99 12.40 31.14
N ARG A 526 -5.18 13.22 30.47
CA ARG A 526 -5.55 14.62 30.25
C ARG A 526 -5.07 15.12 28.91
N HIS A 527 -6.07 15.25 28.04
CA HIS A 527 -6.08 16.11 26.87
C HIS A 527 -5.61 17.53 27.21
N SER A 528 -4.92 18.09 26.22
CA SER A 528 -4.51 19.47 26.04
C SER A 528 -5.61 20.48 26.36
N THR A 529 -5.25 21.51 27.13
CA THR A 529 -6.06 22.71 27.34
C THR A 529 -5.48 23.85 26.52
N VAL A 530 -6.27 24.36 25.57
CA VAL A 530 -6.04 25.63 24.88
C VAL A 530 -6.58 26.76 25.76
N HIS A 531 -5.74 27.74 26.05
CA HIS A 531 -6.14 28.97 26.71
C HIS A 531 -6.95 29.86 25.76
N SER A 532 -8.13 30.31 26.18
CA SER A 532 -8.62 31.64 25.83
C SER A 532 -9.40 32.25 27.00
N ARG A 533 -9.11 33.53 27.27
CA ARG A 533 -9.70 34.36 28.33
C ARG A 533 -11.08 34.84 27.88
N GLY A 534 -12.09 34.70 28.73
CA GLY A 534 -13.43 35.27 28.53
C GLY A 534 -14.16 35.46 29.86
N ARG A 535 -14.67 36.67 30.04
CA ARG A 535 -15.25 37.29 31.25
C ARG A 535 -16.46 36.55 31.87
N LYS A 536 -16.61 36.75 33.19
CA LYS A 536 -17.70 36.34 34.08
C LYS A 536 -19.11 36.67 33.55
N SER A 537 -20.03 35.71 33.65
CA SER A 537 -21.40 35.96 34.13
C SER A 537 -21.97 34.69 34.74
N ARG A 538 -22.73 34.87 35.82
CA ARG A 538 -23.24 33.87 36.76
C ARG A 538 -24.74 33.82 36.56
N MET A 539 -25.32 32.67 36.18
CA MET A 539 -26.72 32.40 36.47
C MET A 539 -26.98 30.90 36.48
N THR A 540 -27.50 30.49 37.63
CA THR A 540 -27.99 29.18 38.03
C THR A 540 -29.27 28.81 37.28
N VAL A 541 -29.36 27.55 36.81
CA VAL A 541 -30.65 26.86 36.65
C VAL A 541 -30.44 25.41 37.07
N ASP A 542 -31.02 25.06 38.23
CA ASP A 542 -31.28 23.69 38.65
C ASP A 542 -32.34 23.08 37.74
N THR A 543 -32.13 21.86 37.26
CA THR A 543 -33.24 20.92 37.06
C THR A 543 -32.72 19.48 37.12
N GLU A 544 -33.05 18.81 38.23
CA GLU A 544 -32.99 17.36 38.37
C GLU A 544 -33.95 16.69 37.39
N ILE A 545 -33.49 15.72 36.59
CA ILE A 545 -34.35 14.69 35.98
C ILE A 545 -33.62 13.33 36.03
N THR A 546 -34.08 12.51 36.98
CA THR A 546 -34.15 11.04 37.03
C THR A 546 -33.18 10.20 36.18
N LYS A 547 -32.25 9.51 36.88
CA LYS A 547 -31.57 8.32 36.38
C LYS A 547 -32.53 7.13 36.33
N THR A 548 -32.98 6.74 35.15
CA THR A 548 -33.47 5.39 34.86
C THR A 548 -32.34 4.56 34.27
N SER A 549 -32.20 3.37 34.86
CA SER A 549 -31.16 2.38 34.63
C SER A 549 -31.14 1.84 33.20
N TYR A 550 -30.00 1.95 32.51
CA TYR A 550 -29.58 1.01 31.46
C TYR A 550 -28.24 0.38 31.87
N LYS A 551 -28.32 -0.77 32.54
CA LYS A 551 -27.20 -1.70 32.69
C LYS A 551 -27.04 -2.45 31.36
N SER A 552 -26.10 -2.01 30.52
CA SER A 552 -25.48 -2.89 29.53
C SER A 552 -24.35 -3.65 30.23
N SER A 553 -24.56 -4.95 30.34
CA SER A 553 -23.60 -5.94 30.80
C SER A 553 -22.39 -5.98 29.86
N LYS A 554 -21.30 -5.29 30.21
CA LYS A 554 -19.97 -5.66 29.74
C LYS A 554 -19.44 -6.76 30.65
N SER A 555 -19.52 -8.01 30.21
CA SER A 555 -18.77 -9.09 30.82
C SER A 555 -17.28 -8.78 30.62
N ALA A 556 -16.55 -8.76 31.73
CA ALA A 556 -15.11 -8.65 31.73
C ALA A 556 -14.53 -9.97 31.20
N TYR A 557 -14.02 -9.97 29.98
CA TYR A 557 -13.22 -11.08 29.45
C TYR A 557 -11.76 -10.65 29.39
N ASN A 558 -10.91 -11.41 30.09
CA ASN A 558 -9.48 -11.19 30.21
C ASN A 558 -8.81 -11.25 28.83
N LYS A 559 -8.29 -10.10 28.39
CA LYS A 559 -7.42 -9.97 27.22
C LYS A 559 -6.05 -10.54 27.60
N LYS A 560 -5.87 -11.87 27.50
CA LYS A 560 -4.53 -12.42 27.33
C LYS A 560 -3.98 -11.78 26.05
N GLU A 561 -2.91 -11.01 26.17
CA GLU A 561 -2.25 -10.34 25.05
C GLU A 561 -1.87 -11.39 24.00
N ALA A 562 -2.64 -11.46 22.92
CA ALA A 562 -2.22 -12.17 21.72
C ALA A 562 -0.91 -11.52 21.29
N ILE A 563 0.17 -12.30 21.27
CA ILE A 563 1.46 -11.87 20.73
C ILE A 563 1.22 -11.60 19.25
N LYS A 564 1.17 -10.31 18.89
CA LYS A 564 1.19 -9.90 17.49
C LYS A 564 2.49 -10.45 16.89
N MET A 565 2.38 -11.42 15.98
CA MET A 565 3.56 -11.98 15.30
C MET A 565 4.25 -10.92 14.45
N ILE A 566 3.49 -9.94 13.97
CA ILE A 566 4.02 -8.70 13.43
C ILE A 566 4.02 -7.70 14.58
N GLN A 567 5.17 -7.51 15.24
CA GLN A 567 5.31 -6.40 16.16
C GLN A 567 5.08 -5.11 15.37
N GLU A 568 4.01 -4.37 15.71
CA GLU A 568 3.81 -3.03 15.19
C GLU A 568 5.09 -2.23 15.45
N GLU A 569 5.57 -1.47 14.46
CA GLU A 569 6.71 -0.58 14.66
C GLU A 569 6.36 0.41 15.78
N PHE A 570 6.81 0.11 17.00
CA PHE A 570 6.69 1.04 18.10
C PHE A 570 7.70 2.16 17.86
N ALA A 571 7.21 3.32 17.44
CA ALA A 571 7.97 4.54 17.53
C ALA A 571 8.35 4.73 19.01
N ALA A 572 9.65 4.67 19.32
CA ALA A 572 10.12 4.85 20.68
C ALA A 572 9.59 6.19 21.24
N SER A 573 8.76 6.12 22.28
CA SER A 573 8.16 7.31 22.87
C SER A 573 9.09 7.90 23.92
N GLY A 574 9.39 9.19 23.80
CA GLY A 574 10.29 9.91 24.72
C GLY A 574 11.43 10.63 24.02
N ARG A 575 12.46 11.00 24.79
CA ARG A 575 13.66 11.65 24.25
C ARG A 575 14.58 10.61 23.63
N VAL A 576 15.21 10.97 22.52
CA VAL A 576 16.26 10.13 21.89
C VAL A 576 17.39 9.93 22.90
N ASN A 577 17.77 8.67 23.11
CA ASN A 577 18.86 8.33 24.03
C ASN A 577 20.17 9.01 23.59
N PRO A 578 20.86 9.78 24.47
CA PRO A 578 22.14 10.43 24.16
C PRO A 578 23.18 9.50 23.53
N HIS A 579 23.15 8.21 23.85
CA HIS A 579 24.03 7.21 23.23
C HIS A 579 23.88 7.17 21.71
N ILE A 580 22.68 7.36 21.16
CA ILE A 580 22.44 7.32 19.71
C ILE A 580 23.24 8.42 19.01
N TYR A 581 23.26 9.63 19.59
CA TYR A 581 24.08 10.74 19.08
C TYR A 581 25.57 10.41 19.16
N TYR A 582 26.02 9.84 20.29
CA TYR A 582 27.42 9.45 20.44
C TYR A 582 27.84 8.38 19.42
N SER A 583 27.02 7.36 19.16
CA SER A 583 27.27 6.35 18.14
C SER A 583 27.40 6.97 16.74
N TYR A 584 26.54 7.94 16.42
CA TYR A 584 26.59 8.67 15.16
C TYR A 584 27.90 9.47 15.01
N PHE A 585 28.30 10.23 16.03
CA PHE A 585 29.56 11.00 15.99
C PHE A 585 30.80 10.10 16.00
N LYS A 586 30.76 8.97 16.70
CA LYS A 586 31.84 7.97 16.68
C LYS A 586 32.01 7.39 15.27
N ALA A 587 30.90 7.09 14.57
CA ALA A 587 30.94 6.59 13.19
C ALA A 587 31.48 7.63 12.18
N MET A 588 31.25 8.93 12.42
CA MET A 588 31.80 10.01 11.59
C MET A 588 33.30 10.27 11.80
N SER A 589 33.92 9.67 12.83
CA SER A 589 35.22 10.04 13.41
C SER A 589 35.18 11.32 14.24
N VAL A 590 35.62 11.22 15.50
CA VAL A 590 35.67 12.34 16.46
C VAL A 590 36.54 13.49 15.96
N PHE A 591 37.60 13.20 15.20
CA PHE A 591 38.47 14.23 14.61
C PHE A 591 37.73 15.10 13.60
N LEU A 592 36.97 14.50 12.68
CA LEU A 592 36.19 15.24 11.68
C LEU A 592 35.10 16.09 12.33
N PHE A 593 34.51 15.60 13.43
CA PHE A 593 33.54 16.35 14.22
C PHE A 593 34.16 17.59 14.88
N LEU A 594 35.31 17.44 15.55
CA LEU A 594 36.02 18.57 16.17
C LEU A 594 36.45 19.61 15.14
N LEU A 595 36.96 19.14 13.98
CA LEU A 595 37.31 20.00 12.86
C LEU A 595 36.08 20.78 12.35
N PHE A 596 34.94 20.12 12.20
CA PHE A 596 33.68 20.78 11.82
C PHE A 596 33.28 21.87 12.83
N ILE A 597 33.33 21.59 14.13
CA ILE A 597 33.04 22.58 15.17
C ILE A 597 33.99 23.77 15.08
N ALA A 598 35.28 23.53 14.90
CA ALA A 598 36.28 24.59 14.79
C ALA A 598 36.00 25.51 13.59
N PHE A 599 35.70 24.95 12.42
CA PHE A 599 35.33 25.74 11.23
C PHE A 599 34.01 26.49 11.43
N PHE A 600 33.03 25.89 12.11
CA PHE A 600 31.75 26.55 12.39
C PHE A 600 31.90 27.75 13.32
N ILE A 601 32.68 27.60 14.39
CA ILE A 601 33.03 28.69 15.31
C ILE A 601 33.79 29.78 14.55
N GLY A 602 34.81 29.40 13.77
CA GLY A 602 35.58 30.33 12.95
C GLY A 602 34.71 31.17 12.00
N ASN A 603 33.78 30.52 11.29
CA ASN A 603 32.84 31.20 10.40
C ASN A 603 31.89 32.16 11.16
N SER A 604 31.43 31.76 12.35
CA SER A 604 30.57 32.59 13.19
C SER A 604 31.30 33.83 13.71
N VAL A 605 32.53 33.64 14.22
CA VAL A 605 33.41 34.73 14.67
C VAL A 605 33.70 35.70 13.53
N ALA A 606 34.04 35.20 12.34
CA ALA A 606 34.27 36.04 11.16
C ALA A 606 33.01 36.83 10.74
N THR A 607 31.83 36.23 10.83
CA THR A 607 30.56 36.89 10.48
C THR A 607 30.22 38.02 11.45
N VAL A 608 30.41 37.80 12.75
CA VAL A 608 30.22 38.83 13.79
C VAL A 608 31.27 39.93 13.64
N GLY A 609 32.55 39.56 13.49
CA GLY A 609 33.65 40.51 13.30
C GLY A 609 33.44 41.40 12.09
N ARG A 610 32.98 40.85 10.96
CA ARG A 610 32.61 41.63 9.76
C ARG A 610 31.53 42.66 10.06
N SER A 611 30.52 42.30 10.85
CA SER A 611 29.38 43.19 11.14
C SER A 611 29.77 44.30 12.11
N LEU A 612 30.62 44.01 13.11
CA LEU A 612 31.19 45.00 14.02
C LEU A 612 32.07 45.99 13.26
N TRP A 613 32.99 45.49 12.42
CA TRP A 613 33.86 46.33 11.61
C TRP A 613 33.08 47.28 10.70
N LEU A 614 32.01 46.79 10.05
CA LEU A 614 31.18 47.61 9.16
C LEU A 614 30.24 48.58 9.92
N SER A 615 30.06 48.38 11.22
CA SER A 615 29.31 49.29 12.09
C SER A 615 30.21 50.39 12.67
N ASP A 616 31.49 50.10 12.90
CA ASP A 616 32.48 51.07 13.36
C ASP A 616 32.97 51.97 12.21
N TRP A 617 32.97 51.46 10.97
CA TRP A 617 33.26 52.20 9.73
C TRP A 617 32.04 53.01 9.24
#